data_AF-A0A9E4DAS6-F1
#
_entry.id   AF-A0A9E4DAS6-F1
#
_cell.length_a   1.000
_cell.length_b   1.000
_cell.length_c   1.000
_cell.angle_alpha   90.00
_cell.angle_beta   90.00
_cell.angle_gamma   90.00
#
_symmetry.space_group_name_H-M   'P 1'
#
loop_
_entity.id
_entity.type
_entity.pdbx_description
1 polymer ?
#
loop_
_entity_poly.entity_id
_entity_poly.type
_entity_poly.pdbx_seq_one_letter_code
_entity_poly.pdbx_strand_id
1 'polypeptide(L)'
;MSQSQIQSLPQDKFLLVAVNLLHKAFIEATRTEAKALYQKIAGEEVVNLTRVELVDKSIARFQLSLSHSEFIGRLNFGAFRASVTALIANIAQALREERELRVFNALNEGSAMIFGITAVTVEDNQRNVMVLAVDSSEAGEATVLQLMYLDPSQFAGGATPAKSDTVG
;
A
#
# COMPACT_ATOMS: atom_id res chain seq x y z
N MET A 1 27.85 12.18 -3.63
CA MET A 1 27.09 11.18 -2.84
C MET A 1 25.69 11.73 -2.66
N SER A 2 24.78 11.35 -3.56
CA SER A 2 23.46 11.95 -3.69
C SER A 2 22.53 11.39 -2.62
N GLN A 3 22.06 12.24 -1.72
CA GLN A 3 21.09 11.89 -0.69
C GLN A 3 19.77 11.48 -1.36
N SER A 4 19.24 10.32 -0.99
CA SER A 4 17.97 9.78 -1.46
C SER A 4 16.84 10.78 -1.18
N GLN A 5 16.14 11.27 -2.21
CA GLN A 5 15.16 12.36 -2.10
C GLN A 5 13.96 12.07 -1.17
N ILE A 6 13.71 10.80 -0.81
CA ILE A 6 12.68 10.44 0.17
C ILE A 6 13.06 10.88 1.60
N GLN A 7 14.33 11.16 1.88
CA GLN A 7 14.72 11.73 3.18
C GLN A 7 14.18 13.15 3.42
N SER A 8 13.62 13.84 2.41
CA SER A 8 13.18 15.23 2.57
C SER A 8 11.67 15.42 2.82
N LEU A 9 10.84 14.38 2.67
CA LEU A 9 9.38 14.47 2.85
C LEU A 9 8.94 13.72 4.11
N PRO A 10 8.24 14.38 5.06
CA PRO A 10 7.64 13.70 6.20
C PRO A 10 6.73 12.53 5.77
N GLN A 11 6.75 11.43 6.52
CA GLN A 11 6.06 10.17 6.17
C GLN A 11 4.55 10.35 5.99
N ASP A 12 3.93 11.21 6.80
CA ASP A 12 2.52 11.59 6.72
C ASP A 12 2.19 12.29 5.39
N LYS A 13 3.04 13.23 4.96
CA LYS A 13 2.89 13.94 3.67
C LYS A 13 3.08 13.00 2.51
N PHE A 14 4.05 12.09 2.61
CA PHE A 14 4.24 11.05 1.61
C PHE A 14 3.00 10.15 1.48
N LEU A 15 2.48 9.62 2.59
CA LEU A 15 1.29 8.78 2.60
C LEU A 15 0.08 9.50 2.03
N LEU A 16 -0.09 10.79 2.35
CA LEU A 16 -1.15 11.60 1.77
C LEU A 16 -1.05 11.68 0.24
N VAL A 17 0.16 11.91 -0.29
CA VAL A 17 0.39 11.88 -1.75
C VAL A 17 0.07 10.50 -2.32
N ALA A 18 0.61 9.43 -1.74
CA ALA A 18 0.39 8.06 -2.20
C ALA A 18 -1.11 7.70 -2.23
N VAL A 19 -1.85 8.00 -1.16
CA VAL A 19 -3.30 7.75 -1.08
C VAL A 19 -4.06 8.54 -2.15
N ASN A 20 -3.72 9.81 -2.35
CA ASN A 20 -4.38 10.62 -3.38
C ASN A 20 -4.11 10.09 -4.79
N LEU A 21 -2.89 9.58 -5.06
CA LEU A 21 -2.57 8.95 -6.33
C LEU A 21 -3.36 7.65 -6.54
N LEU A 22 -3.45 6.79 -5.53
CA LEU A 22 -4.24 5.55 -5.59
C LEU A 22 -5.74 5.83 -5.74
N HIS A 23 -6.25 6.84 -5.03
CA HIS A 23 -7.64 7.27 -5.13
C HIS A 23 -7.97 7.75 -6.55
N LYS A 24 -7.13 8.61 -7.12
CA LYS A 24 -7.26 9.05 -8.52
C LYS A 24 -7.22 7.89 -9.50
N ALA A 25 -6.26 6.98 -9.33
CA ALA A 25 -6.01 5.88 -10.27
C ALA A 25 -7.10 4.80 -10.28
N PHE A 26 -7.74 4.51 -9.14
CA PHE A 26 -8.65 3.35 -9.02
C PHE A 26 -10.08 3.67 -8.57
N ILE A 27 -10.31 4.86 -8.00
CA ILE A 27 -11.60 5.24 -7.44
C ILE A 27 -12.27 6.32 -8.29
N GLU A 28 -11.54 7.39 -8.62
CA GLU A 28 -12.05 8.50 -9.46
C GLU A 28 -11.98 8.19 -10.96
N ALA A 29 -10.94 7.48 -11.40
CA ALA A 29 -10.81 7.06 -12.80
C ALA A 29 -12.01 6.22 -13.25
N THR A 30 -12.30 6.25 -14.56
CA THR A 30 -13.36 5.43 -15.10
C THR A 30 -13.08 3.95 -14.86
N ARG A 31 -14.13 3.12 -14.78
CA ARG A 31 -13.98 1.66 -14.59
C ARG A 31 -13.06 1.03 -15.64
N THR A 32 -13.08 1.53 -16.87
CA THR A 32 -12.25 1.04 -17.98
C THR A 32 -10.78 1.35 -17.74
N GLU A 33 -10.45 2.60 -17.38
CA GLU A 33 -9.06 3.03 -17.12
C GLU A 33 -8.48 2.31 -15.90
N ALA A 34 -9.22 2.29 -14.79
CA ALA A 34 -8.80 1.62 -13.57
C ALA A 34 -8.59 0.11 -13.79
N LYS A 35 -9.45 -0.54 -14.58
CA LYS A 35 -9.30 -1.96 -14.92
C LYS A 35 -8.10 -2.21 -15.84
N ALA A 36 -7.84 -1.33 -16.80
CA ALA A 36 -6.69 -1.44 -17.68
C ALA A 36 -5.37 -1.29 -16.90
N LEU A 37 -5.31 -0.35 -15.96
CA LEU A 37 -4.17 -0.21 -15.06
C LEU A 37 -3.99 -1.43 -14.17
N TYR A 38 -5.09 -1.93 -13.56
CA TYR A 38 -5.06 -3.17 -12.77
C TYR A 38 -4.52 -4.35 -13.57
N GLN A 39 -4.94 -4.52 -14.83
CA GLN A 39 -4.49 -5.64 -15.66
C GLN A 39 -2.98 -5.64 -15.88
N LYS A 40 -2.37 -4.46 -16.04
CA LYS A 40 -0.92 -4.32 -16.18
C LYS A 40 -0.19 -4.73 -14.89
N ILE A 41 -0.56 -4.12 -13.76
CA ILE A 41 0.12 -4.42 -12.48
C ILE A 41 -0.15 -5.84 -11.97
N ALA A 42 -1.32 -6.42 -12.28
CA ALA A 42 -1.62 -7.81 -11.98
C ALA A 42 -0.79 -8.79 -12.84
N GLY A 43 -0.34 -8.35 -14.01
CA GLY A 43 0.68 -9.01 -14.83
C GLY A 43 2.11 -8.75 -14.37
N GLU A 44 2.30 -8.28 -13.14
CA GLU A 44 3.60 -7.96 -12.53
C GLU A 44 4.37 -6.82 -13.20
N GLU A 45 3.69 -6.01 -14.04
CA GLU A 45 4.30 -4.81 -14.62
C GLU A 45 4.43 -3.69 -13.57
N VAL A 46 5.54 -2.96 -13.64
CA VAL A 46 5.71 -1.68 -12.93
C VAL A 46 5.24 -0.55 -13.84
N VAL A 47 4.15 0.12 -13.46
CA VAL A 47 3.49 1.13 -14.29
C VAL A 47 3.75 2.54 -13.77
N ASN A 48 4.14 3.46 -14.64
CA ASN A 48 4.24 4.89 -14.31
C ASN A 48 2.84 5.46 -14.03
N LEU A 49 2.59 5.97 -12.82
CA LEU A 49 1.36 6.66 -12.46
C LEU A 49 1.39 8.13 -12.87
N THR A 50 2.39 8.87 -12.38
CA THR A 50 2.47 10.32 -12.62
C THR A 50 3.84 10.89 -12.30
N ARG A 51 4.01 12.17 -12.64
CA ARG A 51 5.12 13.02 -12.21
C ARG A 51 4.55 14.18 -11.40
N VAL A 52 5.10 14.41 -10.21
CA VAL A 52 4.71 15.51 -9.32
C VAL A 52 5.88 16.48 -9.23
N GLU A 53 5.63 17.75 -9.54
CA GLU A 53 6.61 18.81 -9.27
C GLU A 53 6.52 19.18 -7.78
N LEU A 54 7.65 19.06 -7.08
CA LEU A 54 7.78 19.42 -5.68
C LEU A 54 8.01 20.93 -5.53
N VAL A 55 7.91 21.43 -4.30
CA VAL A 55 8.04 22.87 -3.97
C VAL A 55 9.41 23.42 -4.39
N ASP A 56 10.45 22.59 -4.38
CA ASP A 56 11.80 22.92 -4.81
C ASP A 56 12.02 22.81 -6.34
N LYS A 57 10.95 22.60 -7.12
CA LYS A 57 10.93 22.35 -8.57
C LYS A 57 11.56 21.03 -9.01
N SER A 58 11.88 20.14 -8.07
CA SER A 58 12.27 18.78 -8.43
C SER A 58 11.05 17.97 -8.90
N ILE A 59 11.28 16.97 -9.75
CA ILE A 59 10.21 16.11 -10.28
C ILE A 59 10.28 14.76 -9.58
N ALA A 60 9.28 14.48 -8.73
CA ALA A 60 9.06 13.16 -8.16
C ALA A 60 8.24 12.30 -9.13
N ARG A 61 8.80 11.19 -9.61
CA ARG A 61 8.07 10.23 -10.45
C ARG A 61 7.52 9.13 -9.56
N PHE A 62 6.24 8.79 -9.74
CA PHE A 62 5.59 7.72 -9.01
C PHE A 62 5.24 6.58 -9.96
N GLN A 63 5.64 5.38 -9.55
CA GLN A 63 5.30 4.12 -10.20
C GLN A 63 4.39 3.29 -9.28
N LEU A 64 3.72 2.30 -9.86
CA LEU A 64 2.85 1.38 -9.16
C LEU A 64 3.16 -0.06 -9.57
N SER A 65 3.23 -0.94 -8.59
CA SER A 65 3.30 -2.38 -8.78
C SER A 65 2.37 -3.10 -7.81
N LEU A 66 2.13 -4.38 -8.08
CA LEU A 66 1.30 -5.25 -7.26
C LEU A 66 2.03 -6.57 -7.01
N SER A 67 2.23 -6.91 -5.73
CA SER A 67 2.59 -8.25 -5.30
C SER A 67 1.34 -8.96 -4.77
N HIS A 68 0.90 -9.99 -5.46
CA HIS A 68 -0.35 -10.71 -5.14
C HIS A 68 -0.17 -12.19 -4.84
N SER A 69 1.07 -12.65 -4.62
CA SER A 69 1.39 -14.07 -4.34
C SER A 69 0.64 -14.64 -3.14
N GLU A 70 0.37 -13.80 -2.13
CA GLU A 70 -0.35 -14.19 -0.91
C GLU A 70 -1.87 -13.98 -0.99
N PHE A 71 -2.41 -13.59 -2.16
CA PHE A 71 -3.85 -13.47 -2.31
C PHE A 71 -4.50 -14.85 -2.32
N ILE A 72 -5.43 -15.07 -1.39
CA ILE A 72 -6.23 -16.29 -1.32
C ILE A 72 -7.43 -16.10 -2.23
N GLY A 73 -7.54 -16.97 -3.25
CA GLY A 73 -8.67 -17.04 -4.17
C GLY A 73 -8.36 -16.52 -5.56
N ARG A 74 -9.40 -16.07 -6.27
CA ARG A 74 -9.26 -15.50 -7.61
C ARG A 74 -9.24 -13.98 -7.54
N LEU A 75 -8.05 -13.39 -7.63
CA LEU A 75 -7.91 -11.94 -7.69
C LEU A 75 -8.53 -11.40 -8.98
N ASN A 76 -9.64 -10.68 -8.84
CA ASN A 76 -10.31 -9.97 -9.92
C ASN A 76 -10.31 -8.45 -9.62
N PHE A 77 -10.67 -7.65 -10.62
CA PHE A 77 -10.66 -6.18 -10.46
C PHE A 77 -11.58 -5.69 -9.32
N GLY A 78 -12.70 -6.36 -9.06
CA GLY A 78 -13.60 -6.03 -7.94
C GLY A 78 -12.93 -6.25 -6.60
N ALA A 79 -12.38 -7.45 -6.39
CA ALA A 79 -11.62 -7.85 -5.20
C ALA A 79 -10.46 -6.89 -4.90
N PHE A 80 -9.69 -6.59 -5.95
CA PHE A 80 -8.58 -5.65 -5.91
C PHE A 80 -9.06 -4.25 -5.52
N ARG A 81 -10.08 -3.72 -6.22
CA ARG A 81 -10.60 -2.37 -5.96
C ARG A 81 -11.18 -2.26 -4.55
N ALA A 82 -11.83 -3.30 -4.03
CA ALA A 82 -12.30 -3.34 -2.64
C ALA A 82 -11.12 -3.24 -1.66
N SER A 83 -10.04 -3.97 -1.90
CA SER A 83 -8.82 -3.96 -1.07
C SER A 83 -8.14 -2.59 -1.08
N VAL A 84 -7.98 -1.97 -2.26
CA VAL A 84 -7.42 -0.62 -2.40
C VAL A 84 -8.31 0.43 -1.73
N THR A 85 -9.64 0.31 -1.86
CA THR A 85 -10.59 1.22 -1.20
C THR A 85 -10.46 1.16 0.32
N ALA A 86 -10.40 -0.05 0.87
CA ALA A 86 -10.21 -0.26 2.31
C ALA A 86 -8.85 0.29 2.78
N LEU A 87 -7.79 0.10 1.99
CA LEU A 87 -6.46 0.63 2.31
C LEU A 87 -6.44 2.16 2.35
N ILE A 88 -7.01 2.81 1.33
CA ILE A 88 -7.14 4.27 1.26
C ILE A 88 -7.92 4.79 2.48
N ALA A 89 -9.04 4.15 2.83
CA ALA A 89 -9.84 4.55 3.98
C ALA A 89 -9.06 4.42 5.30
N ASN A 90 -8.32 3.32 5.49
CA ASN A 90 -7.55 3.09 6.70
C ASN A 90 -6.37 4.06 6.84
N ILE A 91 -5.68 4.37 5.74
CA ILE A 91 -4.59 5.37 5.75
C ILE A 91 -5.17 6.76 6.03
N ALA A 92 -6.25 7.15 5.35
CA ALA A 92 -6.91 8.43 5.61
C ALA A 92 -7.36 8.56 7.06
N GLN A 93 -7.87 7.48 7.68
CA GLN A 93 -8.22 7.47 9.10
C GLN A 93 -6.99 7.68 9.99
N ALA A 94 -5.91 6.94 9.75
CA ALA A 94 -4.67 7.07 10.54
C ALA A 94 -4.07 8.49 10.45
N LEU A 95 -4.07 9.10 9.26
CA LEU A 95 -3.61 10.47 9.05
C LEU A 95 -4.49 11.49 9.78
N ARG A 96 -5.82 11.31 9.77
CA ARG A 96 -6.77 12.20 10.48
C ARG A 96 -6.63 12.14 11.99
N GLU A 97 -6.29 10.96 12.52
CA GLU A 97 -6.14 10.75 13.96
C GLU A 97 -4.72 11.05 14.46
N GLU A 98 -3.82 11.51 13.59
CA GLU A 98 -2.41 11.76 13.91
C GLU A 98 -1.74 10.57 14.62
N ARG A 99 -2.17 9.34 14.28
CA ARG A 99 -1.61 8.12 14.88
C ARG A 99 -0.15 7.99 14.48
N GLU A 100 0.65 7.48 15.41
CA GLU A 100 2.02 7.10 15.11
C GLU A 100 2.04 6.04 13.99
N LEU A 101 2.65 6.41 12.87
CA LEU A 101 2.75 5.56 11.68
C LEU A 101 3.88 4.56 11.90
N ARG A 102 3.51 3.30 12.18
CA ARG A 102 4.50 2.21 12.24
C ARG A 102 5.01 1.92 10.83
N VAL A 103 6.33 1.96 10.66
CA VAL A 103 7.00 1.59 9.42
C VAL A 103 7.93 0.41 9.70
N PHE A 104 7.88 -0.59 8.84
CA PHE A 104 8.73 -1.77 8.89
C PHE A 104 9.70 -1.74 7.72
N ASN A 105 10.97 -2.06 7.96
CA ASN A 105 11.94 -2.25 6.89
C ASN A 105 11.85 -3.69 6.38
N ALA A 106 11.84 -3.88 5.06
CA ALA A 106 11.97 -5.22 4.49
C ALA A 106 13.30 -5.84 4.94
N LEU A 107 13.26 -7.03 5.52
CA LEU A 107 14.42 -7.70 6.14
C LEU A 107 15.48 -8.19 5.14
N ASN A 108 15.18 -8.16 3.84
CA ASN A 108 16.04 -8.71 2.79
C ASN A 108 16.45 -7.62 1.79
N GLU A 109 17.65 -7.05 1.95
CA GLU A 109 18.46 -6.26 0.99
C GLU A 109 17.81 -5.06 0.22
N GLY A 110 16.49 -4.87 0.29
CA GLY A 110 15.77 -3.78 -0.35
C GLY A 110 15.52 -2.63 0.62
N SER A 111 15.60 -1.40 0.12
CA SER A 111 15.19 -0.19 0.86
C SER A 111 13.66 0.00 0.92
N ALA A 112 12.91 -1.10 0.85
CA ALA A 112 11.46 -1.05 0.85
C ALA A 112 10.93 -0.80 2.26
N MET A 113 10.19 0.29 2.42
CA MET A 113 9.49 0.67 3.65
C MET A 113 8.03 0.21 3.56
N ILE A 114 7.60 -0.65 4.49
CA ILE A 114 6.22 -1.12 4.59
C ILE A 114 5.48 -0.30 5.64
N PHE A 115 4.37 0.32 5.26
CA PHE A 115 3.51 1.00 6.23
C PHE A 115 2.62 -0.01 6.95
N GLY A 116 2.63 0.02 8.28
CA GLY A 116 1.86 -0.86 9.16
C GLY A 116 0.35 -0.66 9.16
N ILE A 117 -0.20 -0.05 8.11
CA ILE A 117 -1.63 0.16 7.92
C ILE A 117 -2.13 -0.91 6.97
N THR A 118 -2.92 -1.85 7.51
CA THR A 118 -3.44 -2.99 6.76
C THR A 118 -4.87 -2.75 6.32
N ALA A 119 -5.22 -3.22 5.12
CA ALA A 119 -6.59 -3.36 4.65
C ALA A 119 -7.00 -4.83 4.67
N VAL A 120 -8.01 -5.16 5.47
CA VAL A 120 -8.56 -6.51 5.53
C VAL A 120 -9.85 -6.55 4.71
N THR A 121 -9.88 -7.41 3.70
CA THR A 121 -11.07 -7.67 2.89
C THR A 121 -11.49 -9.13 3.02
N VAL A 122 -12.79 -9.38 2.88
CA VAL A 122 -13.36 -10.73 2.87
C VAL A 122 -14.18 -10.88 1.59
N GLU A 123 -13.80 -11.83 0.75
CA GLU A 123 -14.50 -12.19 -0.47
C GLU A 123 -14.59 -13.72 -0.52
N ASP A 124 -15.76 -14.28 -0.85
CA ASP A 124 -15.99 -15.74 -0.88
C ASP A 124 -15.51 -16.49 0.38
N ASN A 125 -15.70 -15.88 1.55
CA ASN A 125 -15.25 -16.38 2.86
C ASN A 125 -13.71 -16.52 3.00
N GLN A 126 -12.95 -15.89 2.10
CA GLN A 126 -11.50 -15.81 2.13
C GLN A 126 -11.08 -14.41 2.57
N ARG A 127 -10.27 -14.36 3.63
CA ARG A 127 -9.71 -13.12 4.15
C ARG A 127 -8.44 -12.81 3.40
N ASN A 128 -8.29 -11.58 2.94
CA ASN A 128 -7.08 -11.08 2.30
C ASN A 128 -6.60 -9.82 3.03
N VAL A 129 -5.28 -9.65 3.14
CA VAL A 129 -4.67 -8.50 3.82
C VAL A 129 -3.78 -7.77 2.83
N MET A 130 -4.07 -6.49 2.57
CA MET A 130 -3.26 -5.63 1.71
C MET A 130 -2.52 -4.58 2.53
N VAL A 131 -1.27 -4.30 2.17
CA VAL A 131 -0.45 -3.20 2.70
C VAL A 131 0.12 -2.36 1.57
N LEU A 132 0.59 -1.16 1.93
CA LEU A 132 1.39 -0.31 1.05
C LEU A 132 2.86 -0.42 1.46
N ALA A 133 3.71 -0.80 0.51
CA ALA A 133 5.15 -0.68 0.60
C ALA A 133 5.66 0.39 -0.37
N VAL A 134 6.83 0.95 -0.06
CA VAL A 134 7.50 1.95 -0.89
C VAL A 134 8.93 1.54 -1.07
N ASP A 135 9.32 1.34 -2.33
CA ASP A 135 10.73 1.20 -2.65
C ASP A 135 11.28 2.49 -3.26
N SER A 136 12.47 2.84 -2.79
CA SER A 136 13.23 4.04 -3.16
C SER A 136 14.71 3.75 -3.39
N SER A 137 15.02 2.49 -3.68
CA SER A 137 16.36 1.91 -3.77
C SER A 137 17.25 2.58 -4.81
N GLU A 138 16.69 3.20 -5.83
CA GLU A 138 17.46 3.98 -6.79
C GLU A 138 17.27 5.48 -6.58
N ALA A 139 18.34 6.11 -6.10
CA ALA A 139 18.47 7.55 -5.99
C ALA A 139 18.35 8.21 -7.38
N GLY A 140 17.11 8.47 -7.84
CA GLY A 140 16.83 9.42 -8.92
C GLY A 140 15.82 9.02 -9.99
N GLU A 141 15.30 7.78 -10.05
CA GLU A 141 14.52 7.37 -11.23
C GLU A 141 12.99 7.32 -11.05
N ALA A 142 12.48 6.74 -9.96
CA ALA A 142 11.07 6.80 -9.56
C ALA A 142 10.87 6.21 -8.16
N THR A 143 9.87 6.70 -7.42
CA THR A 143 9.35 6.04 -6.23
C THR A 143 8.32 4.99 -6.62
N VAL A 144 8.52 3.74 -6.22
CA VAL A 144 7.57 2.66 -6.50
C VAL A 144 6.62 2.50 -5.32
N LEU A 145 5.33 2.77 -5.56
CA LEU A 145 4.25 2.39 -4.66
C LEU A 145 3.93 0.91 -4.94
N GLN A 146 4.17 0.04 -3.98
CA GLN A 146 3.92 -1.38 -4.12
C GLN A 146 2.73 -1.77 -3.25
N LEU A 147 1.63 -2.16 -3.89
CA LEU A 147 0.51 -2.81 -3.21
C LEU A 147 0.89 -4.27 -2.98
N MET A 148 0.85 -4.75 -1.74
CA MET A 148 1.25 -6.11 -1.41
C MET A 148 0.15 -6.83 -0.65
N TYR A 149 -0.23 -8.01 -1.12
CA TYR A 149 -0.98 -8.95 -0.29
C TYR A 149 -0.01 -9.70 0.64
N LEU A 150 -0.43 -9.88 1.89
CA LEU A 150 0.31 -10.60 2.92
C LEU A 150 -0.51 -11.80 3.41
N ASP A 151 0.19 -12.82 3.91
CA ASP A 151 -0.44 -13.99 4.51
C ASP A 151 -1.34 -13.57 5.70
N PRO A 152 -2.68 -13.78 5.61
CA PRO A 152 -3.62 -13.44 6.68
C PRO A 152 -3.35 -14.16 8.00
N SER A 153 -2.68 -15.32 7.97
CA SER A 153 -2.33 -16.09 9.17
C SER A 153 -1.44 -15.29 10.12
N GLN A 154 -0.58 -14.41 9.58
CA GLN A 154 0.30 -13.51 10.32
C GLN A 154 -0.47 -12.44 11.10
N PHE A 155 -1.73 -12.20 10.76
CA PHE A 155 -2.61 -11.21 11.38
C PHE A 155 -3.71 -11.85 12.24
N ALA A 156 -3.74 -13.19 12.34
CA ALA A 156 -4.74 -13.92 13.12
C ALA A 156 -4.54 -13.80 14.65
N GLY A 157 -3.45 -13.17 15.12
CA GLY A 157 -3.12 -13.03 16.55
C GLY A 157 -3.79 -11.87 17.30
N GLY A 158 -4.69 -11.11 16.68
CA GLY A 158 -5.34 -9.94 17.30
C GLY A 158 -6.60 -10.20 18.13
N ALA A 159 -6.99 -11.47 18.34
CA ALA A 159 -8.02 -11.81 19.30
C ALA A 159 -7.35 -12.10 20.64
N THR A 160 -7.32 -11.10 21.53
CA THR A 160 -7.01 -11.30 22.95
C THR A 160 -7.81 -12.51 23.44
N PRO A 161 -7.17 -13.61 23.89
CA PRO A 161 -7.91 -14.62 24.63
C PRO A 161 -8.38 -13.93 25.92
N ALA A 162 -9.70 -13.73 26.03
CA ALA A 162 -10.31 -13.38 27.29
C ALA A 162 -9.85 -14.43 28.30
N LYS A 163 -9.14 -13.99 29.34
CA LYS A 163 -8.77 -14.84 30.48
C LYS A 163 -10.04 -15.45 31.05
N SER A 164 -10.29 -16.70 30.70
CA SER A 164 -11.10 -17.61 31.49
C SER A 164 -10.24 -18.12 32.64
N ASP A 165 -10.10 -17.30 33.69
CA ASP A 165 -9.66 -17.82 34.98
C ASP A 165 -10.91 -18.27 35.74
N THR A 166 -11.17 -19.55 35.59
CA THR A 166 -12.10 -20.34 36.38
C THR A 166 -11.54 -20.51 37.79
N VAL A 167 -12.38 -20.13 38.75
CA VAL A 167 -12.51 -20.57 40.15
C VAL A 167 -11.56 -21.70 40.60
N GLY A 168 -10.84 -21.43 41.68
CA GLY A 168 -10.29 -22.40 42.63
C GLY A 168 -10.43 -21.86 44.04
#